data_AF-A0A1G8XNR1-F1
#
_entry.id   AF-A0A1G8XNR1-F1
#
_cell.length_a   1.000
_cell.length_b   1.000
_cell.length_c   1.000
_cell.angle_alpha   90.00
_cell.angle_beta   90.00
_cell.angle_gamma   90.00
#
_symmetry.space_group_name_H-M   'P 1'
#
loop_
_entity.id
_entity.type
_entity.pdbx_description
1 polymer ?
#
loop_
_entity_poly.entity_id
_entity_poly.type
_entity_poly.pdbx_seq_one_letter_code
_entity_poly.pdbx_strand_id
1 'polypeptide(L)'
;MKKSKKGVALILIVMMVIGMQLVYSFATEGMSHGEIETLIEEVAKEKGIPSVILKAIAWKESNYRQFHNGHPFVSRGNTGIMQINEVHRHLDQQKLRHDIRYNIEAGADILLGRWQASGSLYPTIGDMDPNILEHWYFTLWGYNGWLARNNPNVSEDKAYQEEIFQLIRDKYNQPITSIDSSHLPKSGLPKRGLKIPTPKNYHFGDLKDDHGVVFRDIIHHINQEYIEELYKMGIVSGIGKDLFLPDAFVTKEQMAKIVVDALDIKPIGQEIHDVDYGEVSPWAKDYVTIAHQHGMLPVDEEDRIYPQEFITREEALMMLFEGLQVEIHKEDLIAPITYKDFKQISSSALDSVAYFIGKGILTVEPQQSLRPKDYMTRGELCRLVYYIREFQLQ
;
A
#
# COMPACT_ATOMS: atom_id res chain seq x y z
N MET A 1 9.34 5.55 72.24
CA MET A 1 9.49 4.60 71.11
C MET A 1 9.42 5.34 69.77
N LYS A 2 10.56 5.81 69.22
CA LYS A 2 10.64 6.32 67.85
C LYS A 2 10.75 5.11 66.90
N LYS A 3 9.61 4.60 66.41
CA LYS A 3 9.64 3.58 65.34
C LYS A 3 10.31 4.22 64.12
N SER A 4 11.35 3.57 63.61
CA SER A 4 12.19 4.02 62.49
C SER A 4 11.32 4.29 61.26
N LYS A 5 11.10 5.57 60.92
CA LYS A 5 10.40 5.99 59.69
C LYS A 5 11.06 5.43 58.42
N LYS A 6 12.36 5.08 58.48
CA LYS A 6 13.11 4.50 57.36
C LYS A 6 12.71 3.05 57.07
N GLY A 7 12.37 2.26 58.09
CA GLY A 7 11.94 0.87 57.91
C GLY A 7 10.55 0.75 57.26
N VAL A 8 9.63 1.66 57.64
CA VAL A 8 8.27 1.70 57.07
C VAL A 8 8.29 2.15 55.61
N ALA A 9 9.12 3.12 55.25
CA ALA A 9 9.29 3.57 53.86
C ALA A 9 9.88 2.47 52.96
N LEU A 10 10.87 1.71 53.44
CA LEU A 10 11.45 0.59 52.68
C LEU A 10 10.43 -0.54 52.45
N ILE A 11 9.63 -0.89 53.45
CA ILE A 11 8.57 -1.89 53.33
C ILE A 11 7.49 -1.44 52.34
N LEU A 12 7.11 -0.16 52.35
CA LEU A 12 6.16 0.40 51.39
C LEU A 12 6.70 0.39 49.95
N ILE A 13 7.98 0.72 49.74
CA ILE A 13 8.62 0.63 48.41
C ILE A 13 8.67 -0.83 47.94
N VAL A 14 9.05 -1.76 48.81
CA VAL A 14 9.09 -3.19 48.47
C VAL A 14 7.69 -3.73 48.17
N MET A 15 6.66 -3.37 48.95
CA MET A 15 5.27 -3.75 48.66
C MET A 15 4.72 -3.10 47.39
N MET A 16 5.14 -1.87 47.07
CA MET A 16 4.76 -1.18 45.84
C MET A 16 5.44 -1.81 44.63
N VAL A 17 6.71 -2.21 44.71
CA VAL A 17 7.45 -2.93 43.66
C VAL A 17 6.90 -4.34 43.46
N ILE A 18 6.60 -5.08 44.54
CA ILE A 18 5.96 -6.40 44.48
C ILE A 18 4.53 -6.28 43.94
N GLY A 19 3.79 -5.26 44.34
CA GLY A 19 2.46 -4.95 43.81
C GLY A 19 2.50 -4.62 42.32
N MET A 20 3.50 -3.85 41.87
CA MET A 20 3.73 -3.57 40.44
C MET A 20 4.05 -4.86 39.67
N GLN A 21 4.92 -5.72 40.20
CA GLN A 21 5.27 -7.01 39.58
C GLN A 21 4.08 -7.97 39.49
N LEU A 22 3.23 -8.02 40.53
CA LEU A 22 1.98 -8.80 40.51
C LEU A 22 0.99 -8.25 39.48
N VAL A 23 0.81 -6.93 39.40
CA VAL A 23 -0.08 -6.29 38.42
C VAL A 23 0.41 -6.54 36.98
N TYR A 24 1.71 -6.50 36.71
CA TYR A 24 2.29 -6.86 35.41
C TYR A 24 2.10 -8.35 35.06
N SER A 25 2.21 -9.24 36.06
CA SER A 25 1.99 -10.68 35.87
C SER A 25 0.52 -11.02 35.57
N PHE A 26 -0.44 -10.27 36.12
CA PHE A 26 -1.87 -10.45 35.82
C PHE A 26 -2.29 -9.78 34.50
N ALA A 27 -1.66 -8.66 34.10
CA ALA A 27 -1.98 -7.98 32.84
C ALA A 27 -1.63 -8.81 31.60
N THR A 28 -0.67 -9.72 31.69
CA THR A 28 -0.18 -10.51 30.54
C THR A 28 -0.78 -11.91 30.43
N GLU A 29 -1.45 -12.42 31.47
CA GLU A 29 -2.32 -13.61 31.38
C GLU A 29 -3.65 -13.34 30.67
N GLY A 30 -4.00 -12.06 30.47
CA GLY A 30 -5.33 -11.63 30.03
C GLY A 30 -5.40 -10.85 28.72
N MET A 31 -4.30 -10.70 27.98
CA MET A 31 -4.36 -9.99 26.70
C MET A 31 -5.14 -10.81 25.66
N SER A 32 -6.06 -10.13 24.98
CA SER A 32 -6.76 -10.66 23.82
C SER A 32 -5.80 -10.87 22.64
N HIS A 33 -6.19 -11.72 21.69
CA HIS A 33 -5.41 -11.88 20.46
C HIS A 33 -5.24 -10.56 19.70
N GLY A 34 -6.24 -9.66 19.74
CA GLY A 34 -6.16 -8.36 19.09
C GLY A 34 -5.08 -7.46 19.69
N GLU A 35 -4.98 -7.40 21.02
CA GLU A 35 -3.93 -6.63 21.70
C GLU A 35 -2.53 -7.19 21.42
N ILE A 36 -2.41 -8.52 21.34
CA ILE A 36 -1.15 -9.18 20.95
C ILE A 36 -0.79 -8.84 19.49
N GLU A 37 -1.75 -8.89 18.57
CA GLU A 37 -1.53 -8.53 17.17
C GLU A 37 -1.08 -7.06 17.04
N THR A 38 -1.71 -6.12 17.76
CA THR A 38 -1.27 -4.72 17.80
C THR A 38 0.16 -4.57 18.33
N LEU A 39 0.51 -5.29 19.41
CA LEU A 39 1.87 -5.27 19.94
C LEU A 39 2.89 -5.83 18.94
N ILE A 40 2.54 -6.90 18.23
CA ILE A 40 3.39 -7.47 17.17
C ILE A 40 3.56 -6.46 16.03
N GLU A 41 2.49 -5.78 15.62
CA GLU A 41 2.52 -4.75 14.58
C GLU A 41 3.43 -3.57 14.94
N GLU A 42 3.38 -3.10 16.20
CA GLU A 42 4.30 -2.07 16.69
C GLU A 42 5.76 -2.50 16.59
N VAL A 43 6.08 -3.70 17.09
CA VAL A 43 7.46 -4.24 17.03
C VAL A 43 7.88 -4.45 15.58
N ALA A 44 7.01 -5.01 14.74
CA ALA A 44 7.29 -5.26 13.33
C ALA A 44 7.64 -3.96 12.60
N LYS A 45 6.85 -2.91 12.83
CA LYS A 45 7.07 -1.57 12.27
C LYS A 45 8.38 -0.96 12.74
N GLU A 46 8.69 -1.03 14.03
CA GLU A 46 9.97 -0.53 14.58
C GLU A 46 11.18 -1.25 13.98
N LYS A 47 11.01 -2.53 13.62
CA LYS A 47 12.07 -3.41 13.13
C LYS A 47 12.15 -3.47 11.61
N GLY A 48 11.24 -2.83 10.87
CA GLY A 48 11.19 -2.93 9.41
C GLY A 48 10.93 -4.36 8.92
N ILE A 49 10.02 -5.08 9.57
CA ILE A 49 9.53 -6.40 9.15
C ILE A 49 8.04 -6.30 8.82
N PRO A 50 7.53 -6.88 7.72
CA PRO A 50 6.09 -6.95 7.49
C PRO A 50 5.38 -7.61 8.69
N SER A 51 4.41 -6.93 9.31
CA SER A 51 3.77 -7.39 10.54
C SER A 51 3.12 -8.76 10.39
N VAL A 52 2.58 -9.03 9.20
CA VAL A 52 1.94 -10.32 8.90
C VAL A 52 2.91 -11.50 9.03
N ILE A 53 4.21 -11.28 8.79
CA ILE A 53 5.25 -12.31 8.96
C ILE A 53 5.47 -12.60 10.44
N LEU A 54 5.65 -11.57 11.28
CA LEU A 54 5.81 -11.79 12.73
C LEU A 54 4.55 -12.37 13.36
N LYS A 55 3.36 -11.89 12.94
CA LYS A 55 2.06 -12.45 13.37
C LYS A 55 1.97 -13.93 13.00
N ALA A 56 2.39 -14.31 11.80
CA ALA A 56 2.36 -15.72 11.39
C ALA A 56 3.32 -16.60 12.20
N ILE A 57 4.54 -16.12 12.45
CA ILE A 57 5.52 -16.83 13.29
C ILE A 57 4.98 -17.00 14.71
N ALA A 58 4.55 -15.92 15.36
CA ALA A 58 4.05 -15.95 16.73
C ALA A 58 2.84 -16.91 16.89
N TRP A 59 1.96 -16.96 15.88
CA TRP A 59 0.86 -17.91 15.86
C TRP A 59 1.35 -19.34 15.68
N LYS A 60 2.25 -19.59 14.71
CA LYS A 60 2.79 -20.93 14.43
C LYS A 60 3.56 -21.51 15.62
N GLU A 61 4.33 -20.67 16.31
CA GLU A 61 5.21 -21.08 17.39
C GLU A 61 4.46 -21.37 18.69
N SER A 62 3.45 -20.57 19.05
CA SER A 62 2.82 -20.66 20.36
C SER A 62 1.29 -20.49 20.37
N ASN A 63 0.68 -20.23 19.22
CA ASN A 63 -0.70 -19.76 19.13
C ASN A 63 -0.91 -18.50 19.98
N TYR A 64 0.03 -17.54 19.86
CA TYR A 64 0.09 -16.29 20.62
C TYR A 64 0.26 -16.42 22.15
N ARG A 65 0.73 -17.58 22.64
CA ARG A 65 0.86 -17.81 24.09
C ARG A 65 2.24 -17.41 24.61
N GLN A 66 2.28 -16.33 25.39
CA GLN A 66 3.42 -16.05 26.27
C GLN A 66 3.38 -16.88 27.56
N PHE A 67 2.18 -17.16 28.08
CA PHE A 67 1.96 -17.89 29.33
C PHE A 67 1.02 -19.10 29.13
N HIS A 68 1.14 -20.09 30.01
CA HIS A 68 0.23 -21.23 30.13
C HIS A 68 -0.03 -21.50 31.62
N ASN A 69 -1.28 -21.31 32.06
CA ASN A 69 -1.73 -21.48 33.45
C ASN A 69 -0.85 -20.71 34.47
N GLY A 70 -0.65 -19.41 34.29
CA GLY A 70 0.11 -18.57 35.21
C GLY A 70 1.62 -18.64 35.08
N HIS A 71 2.13 -19.52 34.23
CA HIS A 71 3.56 -19.78 34.08
C HIS A 71 4.05 -19.44 32.68
N PRO A 72 5.29 -18.95 32.52
CA PRO A 72 5.89 -18.75 31.21
C PRO A 72 5.74 -19.98 30.34
N PHE A 73 5.26 -19.82 29.12
CA PHE A 73 5.08 -20.93 28.20
C PHE A 73 6.45 -21.40 27.72
N VAL A 74 6.84 -22.62 28.10
CA VAL A 74 8.12 -23.23 27.70
C VAL A 74 7.86 -24.59 27.08
N SER A 75 8.36 -24.80 25.85
CA SER A 75 8.25 -26.07 25.14
C SER A 75 9.62 -26.49 24.62
N ARG A 76 10.11 -27.66 25.02
CA ARG A 76 11.41 -28.21 24.58
C ARG A 76 12.61 -27.25 24.73
N GLY A 77 12.59 -26.39 25.77
CA GLY A 77 13.63 -25.40 26.02
C GLY A 77 13.49 -24.09 25.21
N ASN A 78 12.37 -23.90 24.51
CA ASN A 78 12.01 -22.66 23.85
C ASN A 78 11.00 -21.88 24.70
N THR A 79 11.14 -20.56 24.75
CA THR A 79 10.41 -19.70 25.69
C THR A 79 9.47 -18.73 24.98
N GLY A 80 8.23 -18.63 25.49
CA GLY A 80 7.27 -17.57 25.21
C GLY A 80 6.65 -17.59 23.82
N ILE A 81 6.06 -16.46 23.44
CA ILE A 81 5.22 -16.31 22.25
C ILE A 81 5.96 -16.62 20.93
N MET A 82 7.24 -16.26 20.84
CA MET A 82 8.09 -16.51 19.67
C MET A 82 8.89 -17.82 19.75
N GLN A 83 8.73 -18.60 20.83
CA GLN A 83 9.49 -19.84 21.11
C GLN A 83 11.00 -19.66 20.97
N ILE A 84 11.56 -18.66 21.67
CA ILE A 84 12.99 -18.35 21.61
C ILE A 84 13.80 -19.40 22.35
N ASN A 85 14.79 -19.98 21.67
CA ASN A 85 15.62 -21.05 22.22
C ASN A 85 16.62 -20.52 23.26
N GLU A 86 16.81 -21.26 24.36
CA GLU A 86 17.76 -20.95 25.44
C GLU A 86 19.24 -20.87 25.00
N VAL A 87 19.60 -21.34 23.79
CA VAL A 87 20.96 -21.16 23.24
C VAL A 87 21.32 -19.68 23.03
N HIS A 88 20.34 -18.78 22.93
CA HIS A 88 20.55 -17.34 22.84
C HIS A 88 20.88 -16.74 24.21
N ARG A 89 21.97 -17.20 24.83
CA ARG A 89 22.38 -16.85 26.21
C ARG A 89 22.71 -15.38 26.44
N HIS A 90 22.90 -14.61 25.37
CA HIS A 90 23.12 -13.17 25.46
C HIS A 90 21.83 -12.38 25.73
N LEU A 91 20.66 -12.99 25.51
CA LEU A 91 19.36 -12.39 25.82
C LEU A 91 19.04 -12.51 27.30
N ASP A 92 18.28 -11.54 27.82
CA ASP A 92 17.80 -11.54 29.19
C ASP A 92 16.73 -12.63 29.36
N GLN A 93 17.13 -13.73 30.01
CA GLN A 93 16.27 -14.91 30.19
C GLN A 93 15.05 -14.65 31.08
N GLN A 94 15.13 -13.67 32.00
CA GLN A 94 13.98 -13.32 32.84
C GLN A 94 12.97 -12.52 32.02
N LYS A 95 13.43 -11.56 31.22
CA LYS A 95 12.54 -10.82 30.31
C LYS A 95 11.92 -11.72 29.24
N LEU A 96 12.68 -12.64 28.65
CA LEU A 96 12.11 -13.60 27.67
C LEU A 96 10.91 -14.37 28.24
N ARG A 97 10.93 -14.69 29.54
CA ARG A 97 9.88 -15.45 30.23
C ARG A 97 8.67 -14.59 30.61
N HIS A 98 8.90 -13.34 31.03
CA HIS A 98 7.87 -12.55 31.70
C HIS A 98 7.42 -11.29 30.95
N ASP A 99 8.18 -10.84 29.95
CA ASP A 99 7.89 -9.67 29.15
C ASP A 99 7.57 -10.11 27.71
N ILE A 100 6.28 -10.04 27.36
CA ILE A 100 5.79 -10.46 26.04
C ILE A 100 6.39 -9.59 24.92
N ARG A 101 6.52 -8.27 25.13
CA ARG A 101 7.10 -7.39 24.12
C ARG A 101 8.56 -7.75 23.88
N TYR A 102 9.34 -7.94 24.96
CA TYR A 102 10.73 -8.36 24.85
C TYR A 102 10.88 -9.71 24.13
N ASN A 103 9.96 -10.66 24.36
CA ASN A 103 9.96 -11.94 23.65
C ASN A 103 9.70 -11.76 22.14
N ILE A 104 8.76 -10.90 21.76
CA ILE A 104 8.46 -10.55 20.36
C ILE A 104 9.67 -9.86 19.71
N GLU A 105 10.26 -8.86 20.38
CA GLU A 105 11.45 -8.14 19.92
C GLU A 105 12.64 -9.09 19.70
N ALA A 106 12.87 -10.02 20.63
CA ALA A 106 13.92 -11.02 20.50
C ALA A 106 13.71 -11.95 19.28
N GLY A 107 12.47 -12.37 19.03
CA GLY A 107 12.13 -13.15 17.84
C GLY A 107 12.35 -12.36 16.55
N ALA A 108 11.93 -11.10 16.52
CA ALA A 108 12.18 -10.19 15.41
C ALA A 108 13.68 -10.01 15.13
N ASP A 109 14.49 -9.80 16.17
CA ASP A 109 15.95 -9.63 16.04
C ASP A 109 16.64 -10.90 15.53
N ILE A 110 16.19 -12.09 15.95
CA ILE A 110 16.69 -13.36 15.40
C ILE A 110 16.34 -13.49 13.92
N LEU A 111 15.12 -13.15 13.52
CA LEU A 111 14.70 -13.17 12.11
C LEU A 111 15.54 -12.18 11.27
N LEU A 112 15.74 -10.95 11.75
CA LEU A 112 16.58 -9.95 11.10
C LEU A 112 18.04 -10.39 11.00
N GLY A 113 18.57 -11.08 12.01
CA GLY A 113 19.91 -11.67 11.93
C GLY A 113 20.03 -12.69 10.78
N ARG A 114 18.95 -13.41 10.46
CA ARG A 114 18.92 -14.28 9.27
C ARG A 114 18.84 -13.47 7.99
N TRP A 115 18.00 -12.43 7.96
CA TRP A 115 17.85 -11.53 6.83
C TRP A 115 19.18 -10.87 6.45
N GLN A 116 19.90 -10.32 7.42
CA GLN A 116 21.22 -9.69 7.24
C GLN A 116 22.28 -10.67 6.74
N ALA A 117 22.14 -11.96 7.06
CA ALA A 117 23.03 -13.01 6.61
C ALA A 117 22.66 -13.59 5.24
N SER A 118 21.54 -13.15 4.63
CA SER A 118 21.18 -13.53 3.26
C SER A 118 22.21 -13.01 2.26
N GLY A 119 22.46 -13.78 1.21
CA GLY A 119 23.52 -13.56 0.23
C GLY A 119 24.89 -14.10 0.65
N SER A 120 25.14 -14.27 1.95
CA SER A 120 26.39 -14.86 2.48
C SER A 120 26.19 -16.27 3.04
N LEU A 121 25.18 -16.45 3.90
CA LEU A 121 24.85 -17.72 4.55
C LEU A 121 23.56 -18.34 4.02
N TYR A 122 22.61 -17.51 3.59
CA TYR A 122 21.32 -17.94 3.05
C TYR A 122 21.14 -17.49 1.60
N PRO A 123 20.45 -18.28 0.76
CA PRO A 123 20.02 -17.85 -0.56
C PRO A 123 19.19 -16.56 -0.51
N THR A 124 19.07 -15.91 -1.67
CA THR A 124 18.32 -14.66 -1.83
C THR A 124 17.25 -14.78 -2.89
N ILE A 125 16.23 -13.93 -2.78
CA ILE A 125 15.16 -13.78 -3.76
C ILE A 125 15.17 -12.33 -4.23
N GLY A 126 15.18 -12.13 -5.54
CA GLY A 126 15.15 -10.79 -6.12
C GLY A 126 16.29 -9.91 -5.62
N ASP A 127 15.95 -8.69 -5.27
CA ASP A 127 16.82 -7.68 -4.67
C ASP A 127 16.76 -7.67 -3.13
N MET A 128 16.02 -8.60 -2.52
CA MET A 128 15.75 -8.62 -1.09
C MET A 128 15.06 -7.32 -0.61
N ASP A 129 14.10 -6.77 -1.36
CA ASP A 129 13.18 -5.76 -0.83
C ASP A 129 12.44 -6.31 0.41
N PRO A 130 12.58 -5.69 1.61
CA PRO A 130 11.94 -6.14 2.84
C PRO A 130 10.42 -6.01 2.83
N ASN A 131 9.84 -5.18 1.95
CA ASN A 131 8.40 -5.07 1.81
C ASN A 131 7.81 -6.15 0.89
N ILE A 132 8.60 -6.85 0.07
CA ILE A 132 8.09 -7.98 -0.71
C ILE A 132 8.06 -9.23 0.17
N LEU A 133 6.85 -9.74 0.45
CA LEU A 133 6.65 -10.85 1.40
C LEU A 133 7.42 -12.12 0.98
N GLU A 134 7.42 -12.43 -0.32
CA GLU A 134 8.10 -13.59 -0.86
C GLU A 134 9.61 -13.55 -0.61
N HIS A 135 10.23 -12.38 -0.48
CA HIS A 135 11.68 -12.26 -0.23
C HIS A 135 12.12 -12.79 1.13
N TRP A 136 11.18 -12.96 2.07
CA TRP A 136 11.45 -13.50 3.40
C TRP A 136 11.54 -15.05 3.45
N TYR A 137 11.30 -15.75 2.34
CA TYR A 137 11.18 -17.21 2.29
C TYR A 137 12.36 -17.96 2.93
N PHE A 138 13.60 -17.65 2.52
CA PHE A 138 14.78 -18.32 3.07
C PHE A 138 15.12 -17.85 4.49
N THR A 139 14.78 -16.61 4.82
CA THR A 139 14.88 -16.06 6.18
C THR A 139 13.98 -16.85 7.14
N LEU A 140 12.75 -17.19 6.74
CA LEU A 140 11.82 -18.02 7.52
C LEU A 140 12.32 -19.46 7.68
N TRP A 141 12.86 -20.07 6.63
CA TRP A 141 13.51 -21.37 6.74
C TRP A 141 14.71 -21.31 7.72
N GLY A 142 15.47 -20.21 7.68
CA GLY A 142 16.58 -19.94 8.59
C GLY A 142 16.13 -19.74 10.05
N TYR A 143 14.98 -19.09 10.25
CA TYR A 143 14.37 -18.91 11.57
C TYR A 143 14.09 -20.26 12.25
N ASN A 144 13.57 -21.23 11.49
CA ASN A 144 13.36 -22.62 11.97
C ASN A 144 14.65 -23.47 12.00
N GLY A 145 15.83 -22.85 11.88
CA GLY A 145 17.13 -23.49 12.09
C GLY A 145 17.84 -23.98 10.84
N TRP A 146 17.36 -23.65 9.62
CA TRP A 146 18.02 -23.97 8.35
C TRP A 146 18.28 -25.47 8.14
N LEU A 147 17.22 -26.28 8.19
CA LEU A 147 17.30 -27.75 8.22
C LEU A 147 16.80 -28.36 6.91
N ALA A 148 17.50 -29.38 6.42
CA ALA A 148 17.19 -30.05 5.13
C ALA A 148 15.78 -30.62 5.05
N ARG A 149 15.17 -30.95 6.20
CA ARG A 149 13.78 -31.41 6.29
C ARG A 149 12.74 -30.37 5.85
N ASN A 150 13.09 -29.09 5.81
CA ASN A 150 12.20 -28.03 5.37
C ASN A 150 12.42 -27.68 3.88
N ASN A 151 13.11 -28.55 3.13
CA ASN A 151 13.17 -28.42 1.68
C ASN A 151 11.80 -28.82 1.09
N PRO A 152 11.09 -27.92 0.38
CA PRO A 152 9.76 -28.22 -0.15
C PRO A 152 9.77 -29.31 -1.23
N ASN A 153 10.90 -29.61 -1.88
CA ASN A 153 11.01 -30.79 -2.75
C ASN A 153 11.03 -32.12 -1.97
N VAL A 154 11.09 -32.07 -0.64
CA VAL A 154 11.08 -33.24 0.27
C VAL A 154 9.84 -33.22 1.17
N SER A 155 9.53 -32.08 1.78
CA SER A 155 8.43 -31.93 2.74
C SER A 155 7.18 -31.29 2.16
N GLU A 156 7.22 -30.85 0.90
CA GLU A 156 6.11 -30.18 0.22
C GLU A 156 5.57 -29.01 1.08
N ASP A 157 4.27 -28.96 1.29
CA ASP A 157 3.54 -27.98 2.09
C ASP A 157 3.85 -28.02 3.59
N LYS A 158 4.54 -29.07 4.07
CA LYS A 158 4.97 -29.22 5.46
C LYS A 158 6.32 -28.56 5.75
N ALA A 159 6.95 -27.94 4.75
CA ALA A 159 8.11 -27.11 5.01
C ALA A 159 7.71 -25.91 5.89
N TYR A 160 8.51 -25.58 6.90
CA TYR A 160 8.15 -24.53 7.87
C TYR A 160 7.74 -23.19 7.21
N GLN A 161 8.50 -22.74 6.22
CA GLN A 161 8.22 -21.49 5.51
C GLN A 161 6.95 -21.57 4.64
N GLU A 162 6.61 -22.76 4.12
CA GLU A 162 5.34 -22.99 3.42
C GLU A 162 4.16 -22.98 4.39
N GLU A 163 4.31 -23.56 5.58
CA GLU A 163 3.28 -23.49 6.63
C GLU A 163 3.04 -22.05 7.08
N ILE A 164 4.10 -21.23 7.17
CA ILE A 164 3.97 -19.79 7.44
C ILE A 164 3.22 -19.10 6.29
N PHE A 165 3.57 -19.36 5.03
CA PHE A 165 2.88 -18.76 3.87
C PHE A 165 1.41 -19.18 3.81
N GLN A 166 1.11 -20.46 4.08
CA GLN A 166 -0.26 -20.95 4.18
C GLN A 166 -1.04 -20.22 5.27
N LEU A 167 -0.41 -20.03 6.44
CA LEU A 167 -1.03 -19.31 7.54
C LEU A 167 -1.30 -17.84 7.21
N ILE A 168 -0.38 -17.19 6.49
CA ILE A 168 -0.55 -15.82 6.01
C ILE A 168 -1.79 -15.71 5.11
N ARG A 169 -1.98 -16.67 4.20
CA ARG A 169 -3.17 -16.75 3.35
C ARG A 169 -4.44 -16.99 4.15
N ASP A 170 -4.48 -18.05 4.95
CA ASP A 170 -5.73 -18.54 5.54
C ASP A 170 -6.18 -17.73 6.74
N LYS A 171 -5.24 -17.31 7.60
CA LYS A 171 -5.56 -16.64 8.86
C LYS A 171 -5.66 -15.13 8.71
N TYR A 172 -4.77 -14.53 7.91
CA TYR A 172 -4.71 -13.06 7.77
C TYR A 172 -5.29 -12.57 6.45
N ASN A 173 -5.76 -13.46 5.58
CA ASN A 173 -6.32 -13.11 4.26
C ASN A 173 -5.36 -12.22 3.44
N GLN A 174 -4.05 -12.43 3.61
CA GLN A 174 -3.01 -11.73 2.89
C GLN A 174 -2.52 -12.63 1.75
N PRO A 175 -2.64 -12.19 0.48
CA PRO A 175 -2.12 -12.96 -0.62
C PRO A 175 -0.59 -13.01 -0.55
N ILE A 176 -0.04 -14.19 -0.82
CA ILE A 176 1.39 -14.49 -0.87
C ILE A 176 1.60 -15.74 -1.74
N THR A 177 2.67 -15.76 -2.54
CA THR A 177 2.96 -16.84 -3.49
C THR A 177 4.15 -17.67 -3.02
N SER A 178 4.01 -19.00 -2.98
CA SER A 178 5.15 -19.90 -2.78
C SER A 178 6.17 -19.78 -3.93
N ILE A 179 7.44 -19.98 -3.64
CA ILE A 179 8.48 -19.93 -4.68
C ILE A 179 8.41 -21.14 -5.61
N ASP A 180 8.91 -21.01 -6.84
CA ASP A 180 9.07 -22.16 -7.73
C ASP A 180 10.14 -23.12 -7.18
N SER A 181 9.69 -24.28 -6.71
CA SER A 181 10.56 -25.30 -6.10
C SER A 181 11.54 -25.92 -7.10
N SER A 182 11.35 -25.72 -8.41
CA SER A 182 12.30 -26.12 -9.45
C SER A 182 13.67 -25.45 -9.30
N HIS A 183 13.72 -24.28 -8.65
CA HIS A 183 14.98 -23.59 -8.33
C HIS A 183 15.76 -24.25 -7.18
N LEU A 184 15.13 -25.15 -6.42
CA LEU A 184 15.71 -25.78 -5.25
C LEU A 184 16.28 -27.17 -5.59
N PRO A 185 17.28 -27.67 -4.82
CA PRO A 185 17.74 -29.03 -5.02
C PRO A 185 16.63 -30.04 -4.68
N LYS A 186 16.66 -31.21 -5.31
CA LYS A 186 15.71 -32.31 -5.06
C LYS A 186 15.65 -32.74 -3.59
N SER A 187 16.76 -32.59 -2.86
CA SER A 187 16.85 -32.83 -1.42
C SER A 187 18.01 -32.04 -0.81
N GLY A 188 18.08 -31.98 0.52
CA GLY A 188 19.14 -31.27 1.22
C GLY A 188 18.92 -29.75 1.26
N LEU A 189 19.99 -29.01 1.58
CA LEU A 189 19.95 -27.54 1.65
C LEU A 189 20.32 -26.92 0.30
N PRO A 190 19.69 -25.80 -0.09
CA PRO A 190 20.15 -25.03 -1.24
C PRO A 190 21.57 -24.49 -1.00
N LYS A 191 22.30 -24.22 -2.09
CA LYS A 191 23.63 -23.58 -2.02
C LYS A 191 23.49 -22.19 -1.41
N ARG A 192 24.39 -21.80 -0.51
CA ARG A 192 24.34 -20.50 0.20
C ARG A 192 24.25 -19.30 -0.75
N GLY A 193 25.00 -19.32 -1.86
CA GLY A 193 25.00 -18.25 -2.87
C GLY A 193 23.91 -18.39 -3.94
N LEU A 194 22.92 -19.26 -3.77
CA LEU A 194 21.79 -19.36 -4.70
C LEU A 194 21.00 -18.04 -4.68
N LYS A 195 20.76 -17.50 -5.87
CA LYS A 195 19.86 -16.37 -6.09
C LYS A 195 18.74 -16.82 -6.99
N ILE A 196 17.50 -16.62 -6.57
CA ILE A 196 16.32 -16.90 -7.38
C ILE A 196 15.61 -15.57 -7.71
N PRO A 197 14.97 -15.44 -8.87
CA PRO A 197 14.25 -14.21 -9.21
C PRO A 197 13.04 -14.02 -8.29
N THR A 198 12.59 -12.77 -8.13
CA THR A 198 11.27 -12.48 -7.56
C THR A 198 10.20 -13.24 -8.35
N PRO A 199 9.28 -13.96 -7.70
CA PRO A 199 8.19 -14.64 -8.39
C PRO A 199 7.38 -13.68 -9.27
N LYS A 200 6.83 -14.17 -10.38
CA LYS A 200 6.02 -13.34 -11.30
C LYS A 200 4.83 -12.68 -10.58
N ASN A 201 4.21 -13.41 -9.67
CA ASN A 201 3.18 -12.89 -8.77
C ASN A 201 3.80 -12.77 -7.38
N TYR A 202 3.99 -11.55 -6.90
CA TYR A 202 4.52 -11.23 -5.58
C TYR A 202 3.63 -10.20 -4.89
N HIS A 203 3.79 -10.04 -3.58
CA HIS A 203 2.89 -9.22 -2.78
C HIS A 203 3.66 -8.39 -1.77
N PHE A 204 3.21 -7.15 -1.61
CA PHE A 204 3.75 -6.25 -0.60
C PHE A 204 3.19 -6.56 0.79
N GLY A 205 4.03 -6.37 1.79
CA GLY A 205 3.68 -6.30 3.19
C GLY A 205 3.14 -4.92 3.56
N ASP A 206 3.14 -4.65 4.85
CA ASP A 206 2.72 -3.39 5.45
C ASP A 206 3.90 -2.54 5.94
N LEU A 207 5.10 -2.84 5.45
CA LEU A 207 6.18 -1.87 5.58
C LEU A 207 5.79 -0.69 4.72
N LYS A 208 5.59 0.44 5.38
CA LYS A 208 5.48 1.70 4.67
C LYS A 208 6.69 1.78 3.79
N ASP A 209 6.44 1.84 2.50
CA ASP A 209 7.44 2.29 1.57
C ASP A 209 7.76 3.74 1.97
N ASP A 210 8.86 3.92 2.70
CA ASP A 210 9.38 5.24 3.03
C ASP A 210 10.08 5.88 1.83
N HIS A 211 9.90 5.34 0.62
CA HIS A 211 10.12 6.07 -0.65
C HIS A 211 9.13 7.22 -0.88
N GLY A 212 8.26 7.56 0.08
CA GLY A 212 7.38 8.74 -0.06
C GLY A 212 6.23 8.52 -1.03
N VAL A 213 5.86 7.26 -1.29
CA VAL A 213 4.72 6.92 -2.13
C VAL A 213 3.41 7.17 -1.37
N VAL A 214 2.57 8.01 -1.97
CA VAL A 214 1.31 8.49 -1.36
C VAL A 214 0.23 7.40 -1.34
N PHE A 215 0.19 6.55 -2.37
CA PHE A 215 -0.82 5.50 -2.53
C PHE A 215 -0.18 4.15 -2.89
N ARG A 216 -0.58 3.07 -2.21
CA ARG A 216 0.06 1.76 -2.40
C ARG A 216 -0.28 1.08 -3.72
N ASP A 217 -1.40 1.45 -4.34
CA ASP A 217 -1.90 0.89 -5.60
C ASP A 217 -1.40 1.62 -6.85
N ILE A 218 -0.54 2.63 -6.69
CA ILE A 218 0.13 3.29 -7.82
C ILE A 218 1.60 2.90 -7.93
N ILE A 219 2.13 2.08 -7.02
CA ILE A 219 3.52 1.61 -7.06
C ILE A 219 3.77 0.91 -8.41
N HIS A 220 4.74 1.40 -9.18
CA HIS A 220 5.08 0.95 -10.54
C HIS A 220 3.99 1.19 -11.60
N HIS A 221 2.94 1.95 -11.29
CA HIS A 221 1.95 2.36 -12.27
C HIS A 221 2.56 3.39 -13.22
N ILE A 222 2.27 3.30 -14.53
CA ILE A 222 2.87 4.20 -15.55
C ILE A 222 2.56 5.69 -15.31
N ASN A 223 1.46 5.98 -14.61
CA ASN A 223 1.05 7.34 -14.26
C ASN A 223 1.37 7.72 -12.79
N GLN A 224 2.20 6.94 -12.09
CA GLN A 224 2.51 7.14 -10.66
C GLN A 224 2.99 8.58 -10.36
N GLU A 225 4.03 9.04 -11.05
CA GLU A 225 4.66 10.34 -10.83
C GLU A 225 3.63 11.49 -10.97
N TYR A 226 2.80 11.45 -12.02
CA TYR A 226 1.77 12.47 -12.25
C TYR A 226 0.71 12.49 -11.15
N ILE A 227 0.31 11.31 -10.66
CA ILE A 227 -0.65 11.19 -9.57
C ILE A 227 -0.07 11.78 -8.28
N GLU A 228 1.19 11.46 -7.96
CA GLU A 228 1.86 11.96 -6.77
C GLU A 228 2.05 13.49 -6.80
N GLU A 229 2.45 14.06 -7.94
CA GLU A 229 2.59 15.51 -8.08
C GLU A 229 1.25 16.24 -7.95
N LEU A 230 0.21 15.79 -8.65
CA LEU A 230 -1.12 16.40 -8.52
C LEU A 230 -1.72 16.23 -7.12
N TYR A 231 -1.38 15.14 -6.41
CA TYR A 231 -1.76 14.97 -5.01
C TYR A 231 -1.05 15.98 -4.11
N LYS A 232 0.26 16.18 -4.28
CA LYS A 232 1.04 17.18 -3.51
C LYS A 232 0.49 18.59 -3.71
N MET A 233 -0.04 18.88 -4.91
CA MET A 233 -0.71 20.15 -5.23
C MET A 233 -2.13 20.27 -4.69
N GLY A 234 -2.71 19.20 -4.13
CA GLY A 234 -4.09 19.18 -3.63
C GLY A 234 -5.17 19.03 -4.71
N ILE A 235 -4.78 18.82 -5.98
CA ILE A 235 -5.69 18.73 -7.13
C ILE A 235 -6.43 17.38 -7.16
N VAL A 236 -5.75 16.30 -6.77
CA VAL A 236 -6.36 14.97 -6.68
C VAL A 236 -6.27 14.40 -5.28
N SER A 237 -7.15 13.45 -4.97
CA SER A 237 -7.17 12.75 -3.68
C SER A 237 -7.48 11.27 -3.89
N GLY A 238 -7.01 10.45 -2.96
CA GLY A 238 -7.32 9.02 -2.94
C GLY A 238 -8.73 8.74 -2.42
N ILE A 239 -9.09 7.46 -2.45
CA ILE A 239 -10.39 6.96 -1.99
C ILE A 239 -10.36 6.42 -0.55
N GLY A 240 -9.25 6.64 0.15
CA GLY A 240 -8.99 6.13 1.50
C GLY A 240 -8.21 4.81 1.52
N LYS A 241 -7.78 4.39 2.72
CA LYS A 241 -6.94 3.18 2.93
C LYS A 241 -5.68 3.16 2.05
N ASP A 242 -5.08 4.33 1.85
CA ASP A 242 -3.89 4.54 1.02
C ASP A 242 -4.07 4.09 -0.45
N LEU A 243 -5.29 4.15 -0.99
CA LEU A 243 -5.62 3.78 -2.37
C LEU A 243 -6.01 5.00 -3.23
N PHE A 244 -5.62 4.97 -4.50
CA PHE A 244 -5.97 5.96 -5.51
C PHE A 244 -6.93 5.44 -6.59
N LEU A 245 -6.85 4.15 -6.93
CA LEU A 245 -7.50 3.48 -8.06
C LEU A 245 -7.17 4.11 -9.42
N PRO A 246 -5.92 4.04 -9.91
CA PRO A 246 -5.51 4.72 -11.14
C PRO A 246 -6.27 4.26 -12.40
N ASP A 247 -6.71 3.00 -12.44
CA ASP A 247 -7.42 2.42 -13.58
C ASP A 247 -8.95 2.54 -13.50
N ALA A 248 -9.49 3.10 -12.42
CA ALA A 248 -10.93 3.34 -12.32
C ALA A 248 -11.36 4.51 -13.23
N PHE A 249 -12.56 4.40 -13.80
CA PHE A 249 -13.14 5.45 -14.63
C PHE A 249 -13.57 6.67 -13.81
N VAL A 250 -13.51 7.84 -14.45
CA VAL A 250 -13.82 9.13 -13.83
C VAL A 250 -15.25 9.52 -14.16
N THR A 251 -16.03 9.93 -13.16
CA THR A 251 -17.38 10.49 -13.36
C THR A 251 -17.32 11.95 -13.79
N LYS A 252 -18.36 12.48 -14.44
CA LYS A 252 -18.44 13.90 -14.85
C LYS A 252 -18.27 14.86 -13.66
N GLU A 253 -18.84 14.56 -12.49
CA GLU A 253 -18.66 15.38 -11.29
C GLU A 253 -17.23 15.36 -10.72
N GLN A 254 -16.54 14.21 -10.83
CA GLN A 254 -15.12 14.11 -10.47
C GLN A 254 -14.23 14.85 -11.47
N MET A 255 -14.57 14.80 -12.77
CA MET A 255 -13.86 15.56 -13.79
C MET A 255 -13.99 17.07 -13.54
N ALA A 256 -15.20 17.55 -13.23
CA ALA A 256 -15.43 18.96 -12.90
C ALA A 256 -14.51 19.44 -11.75
N LYS A 257 -14.44 18.66 -10.66
CA LYS A 257 -13.54 18.94 -9.54
C LYS A 257 -12.09 19.05 -9.98
N ILE A 258 -11.60 18.03 -10.71
CA ILE A 258 -10.20 17.97 -11.12
C ILE A 258 -9.84 19.13 -12.04
N VAL A 259 -10.68 19.46 -13.03
CA VAL A 259 -10.41 20.57 -13.98
C VAL A 259 -10.45 21.92 -13.28
N VAL A 260 -11.46 22.17 -12.45
CA VAL A 260 -11.61 23.45 -11.73
C VAL A 260 -10.40 23.69 -10.82
N ASP A 261 -9.97 22.69 -10.05
CA ASP A 261 -8.78 22.82 -9.19
C ASP A 261 -7.49 22.91 -10.02
N ALA A 262 -7.37 22.13 -11.09
CA ALA A 262 -6.18 22.10 -11.92
C ALA A 262 -5.95 23.37 -12.73
N LEU A 263 -7.00 24.10 -13.08
CA LEU A 263 -6.89 25.34 -13.85
C LEU A 263 -7.21 26.59 -12.99
N ASP A 264 -7.42 26.40 -11.69
CA ASP A 264 -7.76 27.45 -10.72
C ASP A 264 -8.96 28.33 -11.14
N ILE A 265 -9.99 27.69 -11.70
CA ILE A 265 -11.13 28.37 -12.32
C ILE A 265 -12.01 29.00 -11.26
N LYS A 266 -12.32 30.29 -11.43
CA LYS A 266 -13.09 31.07 -10.44
C LYS A 266 -14.59 31.08 -10.77
N PRO A 267 -15.46 31.10 -9.75
CA PRO A 267 -16.90 31.24 -9.95
C PRO A 267 -17.25 32.62 -10.52
N ILE A 268 -18.26 32.66 -11.39
CA ILE A 268 -18.76 33.91 -12.02
C ILE A 268 -20.16 34.34 -11.55
N GLY A 269 -20.72 33.64 -10.55
CA GLY A 269 -21.85 34.13 -9.75
C GLY A 269 -23.25 34.01 -10.36
N GLN A 270 -23.45 33.13 -11.35
CA GLN A 270 -24.78 32.83 -11.90
C GLN A 270 -25.46 31.67 -11.16
N GLU A 271 -26.76 31.79 -10.91
CA GLU A 271 -27.59 30.66 -10.46
C GLU A 271 -27.68 29.59 -11.56
N ILE A 272 -27.68 28.32 -11.15
CA ILE A 272 -27.81 27.18 -12.05
C ILE A 272 -29.27 26.76 -12.13
N HIS A 273 -29.70 26.42 -13.33
CA HIS A 273 -31.04 25.93 -13.61
C HIS A 273 -31.00 24.61 -14.39
N ASP A 274 -30.18 23.65 -13.97
CA ASP A 274 -30.05 22.36 -14.65
C ASP A 274 -31.02 21.33 -14.08
N VAL A 275 -31.57 20.50 -14.97
CA VAL A 275 -32.68 19.59 -14.70
C VAL A 275 -32.30 18.49 -13.71
N ASP A 276 -31.05 18.07 -13.68
CA ASP A 276 -30.51 16.97 -12.86
C ASP A 276 -29.48 17.41 -11.82
N TYR A 277 -29.36 18.71 -11.54
CA TYR A 277 -28.43 19.25 -10.53
C TYR A 277 -28.64 18.65 -9.12
N GLY A 278 -29.84 18.12 -8.84
CA GLY A 278 -30.15 17.40 -7.61
C GLY A 278 -29.38 16.07 -7.43
N GLU A 279 -28.85 15.50 -8.51
CA GLU A 279 -28.07 14.25 -8.52
C GLU A 279 -26.57 14.45 -8.22
N VAL A 280 -26.11 15.70 -8.27
CA VAL A 280 -24.74 16.09 -7.96
C VAL A 280 -24.44 15.82 -6.49
N SER A 281 -23.36 15.08 -6.24
CA SER A 281 -22.89 14.81 -4.88
C SER A 281 -22.65 16.13 -4.12
N PRO A 282 -22.98 16.21 -2.81
CA PRO A 282 -22.81 17.45 -2.04
C PRO A 282 -21.40 18.05 -2.10
N TRP A 283 -20.36 17.22 -2.17
CA TRP A 283 -18.96 17.66 -2.25
C TRP A 283 -18.58 18.22 -3.63
N ALA A 284 -19.34 17.88 -4.67
CA ALA A 284 -19.05 18.24 -6.06
C ALA A 284 -19.81 19.49 -6.52
N LYS A 285 -20.80 19.97 -5.75
CA LYS A 285 -21.71 21.05 -6.17
C LYS A 285 -20.99 22.31 -6.63
N ASP A 286 -20.05 22.81 -5.84
CA ASP A 286 -19.33 24.03 -6.20
C ASP A 286 -18.50 23.85 -7.48
N TYR A 287 -17.88 22.68 -7.65
CA TYR A 287 -17.08 22.36 -8.83
C TYR A 287 -17.91 22.20 -10.09
N VAL A 288 -19.00 21.44 -10.01
CA VAL A 288 -19.97 21.30 -11.11
C VAL A 288 -20.57 22.66 -11.44
N THR A 289 -20.84 23.49 -10.44
CA THR A 289 -21.33 24.86 -10.65
C THR A 289 -20.38 25.70 -11.47
N ILE A 290 -19.11 25.74 -11.04
CA ILE A 290 -18.09 26.49 -11.75
C ILE A 290 -17.92 25.94 -13.16
N ALA A 291 -17.92 24.62 -13.31
CA ALA A 291 -17.75 24.00 -14.62
C ALA A 291 -18.90 24.28 -15.58
N HIS A 292 -20.14 24.29 -15.09
CA HIS A 292 -21.31 24.67 -15.86
C HIS A 292 -21.25 26.13 -16.30
N GLN A 293 -20.94 27.04 -15.38
CA GLN A 293 -20.87 28.48 -15.63
C GLN A 293 -19.86 28.87 -16.72
N HIS A 294 -18.78 28.08 -16.84
CA HIS A 294 -17.75 28.27 -17.86
C HIS A 294 -18.02 27.48 -19.14
N GLY A 295 -19.19 26.85 -19.28
CA GLY A 295 -19.58 26.10 -20.48
C GLY A 295 -18.75 24.82 -20.69
N MET A 296 -18.11 24.30 -19.63
CA MET A 296 -17.20 23.16 -19.75
C MET A 296 -17.96 21.83 -19.75
N LEU A 297 -19.07 21.73 -19.00
CA LEU A 297 -19.75 20.46 -18.80
C LEU A 297 -20.48 19.98 -20.06
N PRO A 298 -20.28 18.71 -20.47
CA PRO A 298 -21.09 18.13 -21.53
C PRO A 298 -22.52 17.92 -21.03
N VAL A 299 -23.48 18.51 -21.76
CA VAL A 299 -24.93 18.39 -21.51
C VAL A 299 -25.64 17.79 -22.72
N ASP A 300 -26.78 17.14 -22.51
CA ASP A 300 -27.63 16.63 -23.60
C ASP A 300 -28.55 17.72 -24.21
N GLU A 301 -29.43 17.33 -25.13
CA GLU A 301 -30.37 18.26 -25.79
C GLU A 301 -31.39 18.87 -24.82
N GLU A 302 -31.57 18.26 -23.65
CA GLU A 302 -32.44 18.69 -22.55
C GLU A 302 -31.69 19.36 -21.40
N ASP A 303 -30.42 19.74 -21.61
CA ASP A 303 -29.57 20.46 -20.64
C ASP A 303 -29.25 19.62 -19.37
N ARG A 304 -29.17 18.30 -19.50
CA ARG A 304 -28.79 17.38 -18.41
C ARG A 304 -27.32 17.03 -18.43
N ILE A 305 -26.69 17.01 -17.26
CA ILE A 305 -25.26 16.75 -17.09
C ILE A 305 -24.97 15.25 -16.98
N TYR A 306 -25.80 14.50 -16.27
CA TYR A 306 -25.58 13.14 -15.78
C TYR A 306 -24.32 13.03 -14.91
N PRO A 307 -24.27 13.71 -13.75
CA PRO A 307 -23.04 13.95 -12.99
C PRO A 307 -22.29 12.68 -12.56
N GLN A 308 -23.01 11.57 -12.35
CA GLN A 308 -22.45 10.30 -11.90
C GLN A 308 -22.08 9.34 -13.03
N GLU A 309 -22.33 9.70 -14.30
CA GLU A 309 -21.89 8.90 -15.44
C GLU A 309 -20.40 9.09 -15.72
N PHE A 310 -19.78 8.06 -16.29
CA PHE A 310 -18.37 8.11 -16.66
C PHE A 310 -18.16 9.00 -17.88
N ILE A 311 -17.10 9.82 -17.83
CA ILE A 311 -16.76 10.71 -18.92
C ILE A 311 -15.95 9.99 -20.00
N THR A 312 -16.29 10.22 -21.26
CA THR A 312 -15.48 9.75 -22.39
C THR A 312 -14.21 10.58 -22.54
N ARG A 313 -13.21 10.02 -23.25
CA ARG A 313 -11.95 10.72 -23.50
C ARG A 313 -12.14 12.00 -24.31
N GLU A 314 -13.05 12.03 -25.29
CA GLU A 314 -13.32 13.25 -26.05
C GLU A 314 -14.00 14.34 -25.22
N GLU A 315 -14.97 13.98 -24.36
CA GLU A 315 -15.62 14.92 -23.45
C GLU A 315 -14.63 15.50 -22.44
N ALA A 316 -13.72 14.67 -21.91
CA ALA A 316 -12.68 15.11 -21.01
C ALA A 316 -11.73 16.14 -21.67
N LEU A 317 -11.38 15.92 -22.94
CA LEU A 317 -10.59 16.88 -23.71
C LEU A 317 -11.36 18.18 -23.96
N MET A 318 -12.64 18.11 -24.29
CA MET A 318 -13.48 19.31 -24.43
C MET A 318 -13.51 20.12 -23.12
N MET A 319 -13.77 19.49 -21.98
CA MET A 319 -13.77 20.16 -20.67
C MET A 319 -12.46 20.90 -20.38
N LEU A 320 -11.32 20.24 -20.64
CA LEU A 320 -10.00 20.85 -20.41
C LEU A 320 -9.73 21.99 -21.39
N PHE A 321 -10.13 21.83 -22.65
CA PHE A 321 -9.93 22.83 -23.68
C PHE A 321 -10.73 24.12 -23.40
N GLU A 322 -12.00 24.00 -23.04
CA GLU A 322 -12.83 25.14 -22.65
C GLU A 322 -12.28 25.84 -21.40
N GLY A 323 -11.86 25.06 -20.39
CA GLY A 323 -11.30 25.60 -19.15
C GLY A 323 -10.00 26.38 -19.32
N LEU A 324 -9.24 26.13 -20.39
CA LEU A 324 -8.01 26.84 -20.68
C LEU A 324 -8.25 28.29 -21.16
N GLN A 325 -9.43 28.60 -21.69
CA GLN A 325 -9.78 29.92 -22.26
C GLN A 325 -8.70 30.47 -23.22
N VAL A 326 -8.10 29.58 -24.01
CA VAL A 326 -6.98 29.93 -24.91
C VAL A 326 -7.48 30.59 -26.18
N GLU A 327 -6.77 31.61 -26.65
CA GLU A 327 -6.96 32.11 -28.02
C GLU A 327 -6.44 31.05 -29.01
N ILE A 328 -7.31 30.62 -29.92
CA ILE A 328 -6.99 29.59 -30.90
C ILE A 328 -6.42 30.27 -32.15
N HIS A 329 -5.15 30.01 -32.45
CA HIS A 329 -4.58 30.35 -33.75
C HIS A 329 -4.64 29.13 -34.69
N LYS A 330 -4.70 29.36 -36.00
CA LYS A 330 -4.81 28.26 -36.99
C LYS A 330 -3.62 27.30 -36.91
N GLU A 331 -2.48 27.82 -36.48
CA GLU A 331 -1.25 27.11 -36.27
C GLU A 331 -1.33 26.13 -35.09
N ASP A 332 -2.20 26.38 -34.11
CA ASP A 332 -2.43 25.50 -32.95
C ASP A 332 -3.25 24.25 -33.31
N LEU A 333 -3.97 24.29 -34.44
CA LEU A 333 -4.81 23.19 -34.92
C LEU A 333 -4.09 22.29 -35.94
N ILE A 334 -2.76 22.40 -36.06
CA ILE A 334 -1.97 21.60 -36.99
C ILE A 334 -1.68 20.22 -36.36
N ALA A 335 -2.48 19.22 -36.74
CA ALA A 335 -2.21 17.82 -36.45
C ALA A 335 -1.90 17.05 -37.76
N PRO A 336 -0.75 16.37 -37.90
CA PRO A 336 -0.56 15.40 -38.98
C PRO A 336 -1.54 14.24 -38.76
N ILE A 337 -2.60 14.15 -39.57
CA ILE A 337 -3.68 13.18 -39.38
C ILE A 337 -3.19 11.79 -39.79
N THR A 338 -2.77 11.00 -38.80
CA THR A 338 -2.37 9.58 -38.97
C THR A 338 -3.11 8.61 -38.05
N TYR A 339 -4.18 9.05 -37.39
CA TYR A 339 -4.91 8.24 -36.39
C TYR A 339 -5.98 7.35 -37.03
N LYS A 340 -6.03 6.08 -36.61
CA LYS A 340 -6.93 5.07 -37.18
C LYS A 340 -8.40 5.34 -36.87
N ASP A 341 -8.65 5.92 -35.70
CA ASP A 341 -9.95 6.18 -35.11
C ASP A 341 -10.37 7.65 -35.19
N PHE A 342 -9.67 8.47 -35.99
CA PHE A 342 -10.01 9.89 -36.19
C PHE A 342 -11.48 10.11 -36.58
N LYS A 343 -12.06 9.22 -37.39
CA LYS A 343 -13.46 9.30 -37.82
C LYS A 343 -14.49 9.08 -36.69
N GLN A 344 -14.06 8.62 -35.52
CA GLN A 344 -14.94 8.43 -34.36
C GLN A 344 -15.08 9.70 -33.52
N ILE A 345 -14.21 10.70 -33.72
CA ILE A 345 -14.24 11.96 -32.97
C ILE A 345 -15.50 12.73 -33.35
N SER A 346 -16.26 13.18 -32.35
CA SER A 346 -17.40 14.06 -32.57
C SER A 346 -16.96 15.41 -33.15
N SER A 347 -17.77 16.02 -34.01
CA SER A 347 -17.42 17.30 -34.62
C SER A 347 -17.12 18.40 -33.60
N SER A 348 -17.80 18.40 -32.46
CA SER A 348 -17.57 19.31 -31.33
C SER A 348 -16.24 19.10 -30.61
N ALA A 349 -15.66 17.91 -30.68
CA ALA A 349 -14.38 17.58 -30.03
C ALA A 349 -13.18 17.74 -30.98
N LEU A 350 -13.40 18.09 -32.25
CA LEU A 350 -12.30 18.17 -33.23
C LEU A 350 -11.26 19.21 -32.84
N ASP A 351 -11.69 20.39 -32.42
CA ASP A 351 -10.78 21.49 -32.08
C ASP A 351 -9.97 21.17 -30.82
N SER A 352 -10.61 20.62 -29.77
CA SER A 352 -9.92 20.22 -28.54
C SER A 352 -8.91 19.11 -28.79
N VAL A 353 -9.27 18.08 -29.54
CA VAL A 353 -8.35 16.99 -29.90
C VAL A 353 -7.19 17.51 -30.75
N ALA A 354 -7.46 18.33 -31.77
CA ALA A 354 -6.43 18.90 -32.63
C ALA A 354 -5.47 19.79 -31.83
N TYR A 355 -5.99 20.62 -30.94
CA TYR A 355 -5.20 21.49 -30.08
C TYR A 355 -4.22 20.70 -29.20
N PHE A 356 -4.71 19.69 -28.44
CA PHE A 356 -3.84 18.93 -27.55
C PHE A 356 -2.82 18.06 -28.29
N ILE A 357 -3.12 17.61 -29.52
CA ILE A 357 -2.13 16.97 -30.40
C ILE A 357 -1.09 17.99 -30.86
N GLY A 358 -1.52 19.16 -31.33
CA GLY A 358 -0.65 20.24 -31.82
C GLY A 358 0.34 20.74 -30.75
N LYS A 359 -0.11 20.80 -29.49
CA LYS A 359 0.73 21.13 -28.33
C LYS A 359 1.60 19.97 -27.83
N GLY A 360 1.46 18.76 -28.38
CA GLY A 360 2.20 17.57 -27.94
C GLY A 360 1.78 17.03 -26.56
N ILE A 361 0.69 17.55 -25.99
CA ILE A 361 0.13 17.14 -24.69
C ILE A 361 -0.55 15.76 -24.84
N LEU A 362 -1.30 15.57 -25.92
CA LEU A 362 -1.88 14.27 -26.25
C LEU A 362 -0.85 13.44 -27.03
N THR A 363 0.02 12.75 -26.29
CA THR A 363 1.07 11.90 -26.88
C THR A 363 0.53 10.59 -27.44
N VAL A 364 1.12 10.14 -28.54
CA VAL A 364 0.66 8.96 -29.30
C VAL A 364 1.19 7.67 -28.67
N GLU A 365 0.30 6.75 -28.31
CA GLU A 365 0.68 5.36 -28.03
C GLU A 365 1.26 4.69 -29.31
N PRO A 366 2.07 3.63 -29.20
CA PRO A 366 2.65 2.94 -30.37
C PRO A 366 1.63 2.50 -31.45
N GLN A 367 0.34 2.42 -31.10
CA GLN A 367 -0.73 1.91 -31.94
C GLN A 367 -1.47 2.97 -32.77
N GLN A 368 -1.18 4.28 -32.58
CA GLN A 368 -1.83 5.41 -33.27
C GLN A 368 -3.37 5.47 -33.12
N SER A 369 -3.88 5.21 -31.91
CA SER A 369 -5.31 5.27 -31.57
C SER A 369 -5.55 6.35 -30.50
N LEU A 370 -6.58 7.17 -30.68
CA LEU A 370 -7.01 8.24 -29.76
C LEU A 370 -8.03 7.75 -28.71
N ARG A 371 -8.80 6.71 -29.07
CA ARG A 371 -9.86 6.09 -28.26
C ARG A 371 -10.92 7.11 -27.80
N PRO A 372 -11.49 7.95 -28.68
CA PRO A 372 -12.30 9.10 -28.26
C PRO A 372 -13.57 8.71 -27.46
N LYS A 373 -14.13 7.53 -27.74
CA LYS A 373 -15.34 7.02 -27.09
C LYS A 373 -15.09 6.14 -25.86
N ASP A 374 -13.83 5.83 -25.54
CA ASP A 374 -13.52 5.07 -24.33
C ASP A 374 -13.69 5.98 -23.10
N TYR A 375 -14.02 5.39 -21.95
CA TYR A 375 -14.05 6.11 -20.68
C TYR A 375 -12.63 6.46 -20.20
N MET A 376 -12.48 7.67 -19.67
CA MET A 376 -11.20 8.16 -19.15
C MET A 376 -10.89 7.54 -17.78
N THR A 377 -9.69 6.99 -17.60
CA THR A 377 -9.23 6.53 -16.27
C THR A 377 -8.65 7.66 -15.43
N ARG A 378 -8.65 7.50 -14.11
CA ARG A 378 -8.08 8.48 -13.17
C ARG A 378 -6.61 8.76 -13.44
N GLY A 379 -5.82 7.73 -13.72
CA GLY A 379 -4.40 7.85 -14.03
C GLY A 379 -4.14 8.53 -15.36
N GLU A 380 -4.91 8.19 -16.41
CA GLU A 380 -4.81 8.86 -17.72
C GLU A 380 -5.15 10.35 -17.61
N LEU A 381 -6.20 10.70 -16.86
CA LEU A 381 -6.56 12.09 -16.59
C LEU A 381 -5.45 12.84 -15.83
N CYS A 382 -4.85 12.22 -14.80
CA CYS A 382 -3.76 12.85 -14.04
C CYS A 382 -2.57 13.19 -14.93
N ARG A 383 -2.17 12.27 -15.81
CA ARG A 383 -1.10 12.53 -16.78
C ARG A 383 -1.42 13.70 -17.69
N LEU A 384 -2.64 13.75 -18.22
CA LEU A 384 -3.08 14.82 -19.12
C LEU A 384 -3.06 16.18 -18.42
N VAL A 385 -3.66 16.26 -17.23
CA VAL A 385 -3.71 17.47 -16.40
C VAL A 385 -2.31 17.96 -16.02
N TYR A 386 -1.41 17.06 -15.66
CA TYR A 386 -0.02 17.40 -15.35
C TYR A 386 0.66 18.12 -16.52
N TYR A 387 0.58 17.58 -17.73
CA TYR A 387 1.17 18.20 -18.91
C TYR A 387 0.55 19.54 -19.27
N ILE A 388 -0.77 19.70 -19.10
CA ILE A 388 -1.45 20.98 -19.33
C ILE A 388 -0.91 22.06 -18.38
N ARG A 389 -0.73 21.72 -17.10
CA ARG A 389 -0.19 22.66 -16.11
C ARG A 389 1.26 23.03 -16.39
N GLU A 390 2.10 22.05 -16.75
CA GLU A 390 3.48 22.32 -17.15
C GLU A 390 3.55 23.23 -18.39
N PHE A 391 2.61 23.09 -19.32
CA PHE A 391 2.51 23.97 -20.49
C PHE A 391 2.11 25.40 -20.13
N GLN A 392 1.18 25.61 -19.20
CA GLN A 392 0.77 26.96 -18.76
C GLN A 392 1.86 27.71 -17.97
N LEU A 393 2.85 27.00 -17.43
CA LEU A 393 3.96 27.58 -16.66
C LEU A 393 5.14 28.06 -17.53
N GLN A 394 5.12 27.78 -18.84
CA GLN A 394 6.12 28.20 -19.83
C GLN A 394 5.68 29.47 -20.55
#